data_AF-A0A453AFP2-F1
#
_entry.id   AF-A0A453AFP2-F1
#
_cell.length_a   1.000
_cell.length_b   1.000
_cell.length_c   1.000
_cell.angle_alpha   90.00
_cell.angle_beta   90.00
_cell.angle_gamma   90.00
#
_symmetry.space_group_name_H-M   'P 1'
#
loop_
_entity.id
_entity.type
_entity.pdbx_description
1 polymer ?
#
loop_
_entity_poly.entity_id
_entity_poly.type
_entity_poly.pdbx_seq_one_letter_code
_entity_poly.pdbx_strand_id
1 'polypeptide(L)' 'MYPVAWAVVEKETNESWAWFIGLLIKDLDINDQGAGWVFISDKQK' A
#
# COMPACT_ATOMS: atom_id res chain seq x y z
N MET A 1 -3.93 18.34 2.20
CA MET A 1 -3.12 17.12 1.99
C MET A 1 -3.70 16.38 0.79
N TYR A 2 -2.88 15.96 -0.17
CA TYR A 2 -3.34 15.25 -1.37
C TYR A 2 -2.88 13.77 -1.28
N PRO A 3 -3.75 12.80 -1.59
CA PRO A 3 -3.37 11.40 -1.55
C PRO A 3 -2.37 11.09 -2.68
N VAL A 4 -1.37 10.25 -2.39
CA VAL A 4 -0.39 9.75 -3.38
C VAL A 4 -1.00 8.67 -4.26
N ALA A 5 -1.88 7.83 -3.70
CA ALA A 5 -2.64 6.80 -4.40
C ALA A 5 -3.93 6.48 -3.63
N TRP A 6 -4.93 5.91 -4.31
CA TRP A 6 -6.16 5.39 -3.70
C TRP A 6 -6.68 4.21 -4.53
N ALA A 7 -7.47 3.34 -3.89
CA ALA A 7 -8.16 2.24 -4.55
C ALA A 7 -9.57 2.08 -3.96
N VAL A 8 -10.48 1.55 -4.77
CA VAL A 8 -11.82 1.13 -4.32
C VAL A 8 -11.88 -0.38 -4.34
N VAL A 9 -12.21 -0.95 -3.20
CA VAL A 9 -12.29 -2.40 -2.98
C VAL A 9 -13.62 -2.73 -2.32
N GLU A 10 -14.13 -3.94 -2.54
CA GLU A 10 -15.39 -4.38 -1.92
C GLU A 10 -15.29 -4.43 -0.39
N LYS A 11 -14.13 -4.86 0.12
CA LYS A 11 -13.83 -4.92 1.55
C LYS A 11 -12.36 -4.67 1.78
N GLU A 12 -12.06 -3.98 2.88
CA GLU A 12 -10.70 -3.86 3.39
C GLU A 12 -10.28 -5.19 4.05
N THR A 13 -9.44 -5.95 3.35
CA THR A 13 -8.87 -7.22 3.81
C THR A 13 -7.35 -7.20 3.68
N ASN A 14 -6.67 -8.13 4.34
CA ASN A 14 -5.23 -8.30 4.15
C ASN A 14 -4.86 -8.58 2.69
N GLU A 15 -5.72 -9.29 1.96
CA GLU A 15 -5.52 -9.58 0.53
C GLU A 15 -5.65 -8.31 -0.33
N SER A 16 -6.68 -7.49 -0.08
CA SER A 16 -6.86 -6.22 -0.79
C SER A 16 -5.71 -5.25 -0.51
N TRP A 17 -5.23 -5.20 0.73
CA TRP A 17 -4.08 -4.40 1.12
C TRP A 17 -2.77 -4.89 0.51
N ALA A 18 -2.51 -6.20 0.55
CA ALA A 18 -1.31 -6.79 -0.06
C ALA A 18 -1.26 -6.52 -1.56
N TRP A 19 -2.40 -6.67 -2.25
CA TRP A 19 -2.52 -6.33 -3.66
C TRP A 19 -2.24 -4.83 -3.92
N PHE A 20 -2.87 -3.94 -3.17
CA PHE A 20 -2.72 -2.49 -3.36
C PHE A 20 -1.28 -2.01 -3.09
N ILE A 21 -0.65 -2.49 -2.01
CA ILE A 21 0.75 -2.17 -1.70
C ILE A 21 1.70 -2.75 -2.76
N GLY A 22 1.41 -3.94 -3.29
CA GLY A 22 2.18 -4.52 -4.38
C GLY A 22 2.16 -3.65 -5.65
N LEU A 23 1.00 -3.08 -5.99
CA LEU A 23 0.89 -2.11 -7.09
C LEU A 23 1.68 -0.84 -6.78
N LEU A 24 1.53 -0.30 -5.57
CA LEU A 24 2.22 0.93 -5.16
C LEU A 24 3.75 0.78 -5.20
N ILE A 25 4.28 -0.37 -4.74
CA ILE A 25 5.72 -0.69 -4.80
C ILE A 25 6.20 -0.70 -6.25
N LYS A 26 5.43 -1.31 -7.16
CA LYS A 26 5.76 -1.37 -8.58
C LYS A 26 5.74 0.02 -9.23
N ASP A 27 4.71 0.81 -8.96
CA ASP A 27 4.51 2.12 -9.59
C ASP A 27 5.52 3.17 -9.08
N LEU A 28 5.98 3.03 -7.84
CA LEU A 28 7.01 3.88 -7.24
C LEU A 28 8.44 3.36 -7.41
N ASP A 29 8.61 2.24 -8.12
CA ASP A 29 9.91 1.57 -8.34
C ASP A 29 10.70 1.35 -7.03
N ILE A 30 9.99 0.85 -6.01
CA ILE A 30 10.55 0.59 -4.68
C ILE A 30 11.36 -0.71 -4.73
N ASN A 31 12.67 -0.55 -4.85
CA ASN A 31 13.66 -1.63 -4.95
C ASN A 31 14.26 -2.00 -3.59
N ASP A 32 15.25 -2.91 -3.58
CA ASP A 32 16.02 -3.32 -2.39
C ASP A 32 15.16 -3.80 -1.22
N GLN A 33 14.09 -4.54 -1.51
CA GLN A 33 13.14 -5.05 -0.52
C GLN A 33 12.50 -3.93 0.34
N GLY A 34 12.39 -2.72 -0.20
CA GLY A 34 11.81 -1.58 0.50
C GLY A 34 12.76 -0.88 1.47
N ALA A 35 14.07 -1.03 1.30
CA ALA A 35 15.05 -0.31 2.10
C ALA A 35 14.77 1.21 2.09
N GLY A 36 14.62 1.80 3.28
CA GLY A 36 14.31 3.22 3.45
C GLY A 36 12.81 3.57 3.42
N TRP A 37 11.92 2.60 3.24
CA TRP A 37 10.47 2.80 3.26
C TRP A 37 9.84 2.23 4.53
N VAL A 38 8.87 2.96 5.08
CA VAL A 38 8.03 2.50 6.19
C VAL A 38 6.59 2.69 5.78
N PHE A 39 5.85 1.59 5.69
CA PHE A 39 4.41 1.60 5.44
C PHE A 39 3.68 1.47 6.77
N ILE A 40 2.74 2.38 7.03
CA ILE A 40 1.93 2.39 8.25
C ILE A 40 0.46 2.33 7.83
N SER A 41 -0.24 1.28 8.25
CA SER A 41 -1.68 1.20 8.14
C SER A 41 -2.32 1.63 9.45
N ASP A 42 -3.50 2.25 9.37
CA ASP A 42 -4.37 2.31 10.54
C ASP A 42 -4.76 0.87 10.90
N LYS A 43 -4.63 0.49 12.18
CA LYS A 43 -5.08 -0.82 12.62
C LYS A 43 -6.54 -0.68 13.01
N GLN A 44 -7.43 -1.17 12.15
CA GLN A 44 -8.84 -1.28 12.49
C GLN A 44 -9.01 -2.21 13.70
N LYS A 45 -9.78 -1.75 14.69
CA LYS A 45 -10.02 -2.45 15.97
C LYS A 45 -10.95 -3.65 15.81
#